data_AF-A0A2U1XI49-F1
#
_entry.id   AF-A0A2U1XI49-F1
#
_cell.length_a   1.000
_cell.length_b   1.000
_cell.length_c   1.000
_cell.angle_alpha   90.00
_cell.angle_beta   90.00
_cell.angle_gamma   90.00
#
_symmetry.space_group_name_H-M   'P 1'
#
loop_
_entity.id
_entity.type
_entity.pdbx_description
1 polymer ?
#
loop_
_entity_poly.entity_id
_entity_poly.type
_entity_poly.pdbx_seq_one_letter_code
_entity_poly.pdbx_strand_id
1 'polypeptide(L)'
;MPLPPAILPPLRPGAVIHGPGSHGVDTLLDGFSAELKRRGFRVGGLVQRNHGPGDDCAERMELVDVATGHAYDITQKLGRESQSCRVDPTGVAEASQAIRNAVASGVDLLVVNKFAGLESHGDGLSDELLAAIAEGIPVLTSVGSRYLNEWQTATGGFCDLLSPVADALWRWWGPQRMYQDLVQGVADADVRRVVTGDKWVVVETADGLGVAARQAPAAKGAAAGAAEDNAQRWTGRGLRDLAAMAAQSWDPLEIAVGVAALNAHYNRPDVTGVPGNGLDLFASVEGRVVVIGGFPQLARRLPRAKVIDMNPQEGEYPEAACDWLLPGADAVAITASAFANRTLPRLLRVSAGAEVAMVGPGTPLTPRLFDYGIRSLAGFVAIDREAVVRTIAGGGGSRDFHPHGRMVTLHRPPHS
;
A
#
# COMPACT_ATOMS: atom_id res chain seq x y z
N MET A 1 1.98 -3.70 29.62
CA MET A 1 2.50 -4.53 28.52
C MET A 1 2.26 -3.79 27.23
N PRO A 2 3.23 -3.74 26.29
CA PRO A 2 2.98 -3.20 24.95
C PRO A 2 1.85 -3.99 24.29
N LEU A 3 0.98 -3.29 23.56
CA LEU A 3 -0.06 -3.95 22.76
C LEU A 3 0.62 -4.81 21.69
N PRO A 4 0.15 -6.05 21.43
CA PRO A 4 0.66 -6.82 20.31
C PRO A 4 0.44 -6.05 19.00
N PRO A 5 1.30 -6.23 17.98
CA PRO A 5 1.07 -5.66 16.67
C PRO A 5 -0.33 -6.04 16.18
N ALA A 6 -1.07 -5.10 15.59
CA ALA A 6 -2.35 -5.49 15.02
C ALA A 6 -2.10 -6.35 13.78
N ILE A 7 -2.89 -7.39 13.67
CA ILE A 7 -2.88 -8.26 12.50
C ILE A 7 -3.52 -7.49 11.33
N LEU A 8 -2.96 -7.63 10.13
CA LEU A 8 -3.57 -7.08 8.92
C LEU A 8 -5.00 -7.61 8.78
N PRO A 9 -5.96 -6.82 8.27
CA PRO A 9 -7.28 -7.35 8.00
C PRO A 9 -7.18 -8.51 7.00
N PRO A 10 -7.94 -9.59 7.21
CA PRO A 10 -8.00 -10.67 6.24
C PRO A 10 -8.51 -10.14 4.91
N LEU A 11 -7.94 -10.62 3.81
CA LEU A 11 -8.45 -10.34 2.46
C LEU A 11 -9.39 -11.46 2.06
N ARG A 12 -10.57 -11.09 1.58
CA ARG A 12 -11.44 -12.05 0.90
C ARG A 12 -10.73 -12.49 -0.39
N PRO A 13 -10.89 -13.74 -0.83
CA PRO A 13 -10.40 -14.21 -2.12
C PRO A 13 -10.76 -13.23 -3.24
N GLY A 14 -9.76 -12.73 -3.94
CA GLY A 14 -9.93 -11.84 -5.09
C GLY A 14 -10.16 -12.68 -6.36
N ALA A 15 -11.24 -12.41 -7.08
CA ALA A 15 -11.57 -13.08 -8.32
C ALA A 15 -11.67 -12.09 -9.47
N VAL A 16 -10.66 -12.08 -10.35
CA VAL A 16 -10.66 -11.24 -11.55
C VAL A 16 -11.60 -11.83 -12.59
N ILE A 17 -12.70 -11.14 -12.87
CA ILE A 17 -13.74 -11.63 -13.78
C ILE A 17 -13.41 -11.24 -15.21
N HIS A 18 -13.50 -12.21 -16.12
CA HIS A 18 -13.20 -11.97 -17.53
C HIS A 18 -14.09 -12.76 -18.49
N GLY A 19 -14.26 -12.21 -19.69
CA GLY A 19 -14.96 -12.88 -20.79
C GLY A 19 -14.11 -13.93 -21.51
N PRO A 20 -14.69 -14.65 -22.48
CA PRO A 20 -13.95 -15.51 -23.42
C PRO A 20 -12.86 -14.71 -24.17
N GLY A 21 -11.71 -15.33 -24.47
CA GLY A 21 -10.63 -14.69 -25.24
C GLY A 21 -9.85 -13.59 -24.52
N SER A 22 -10.09 -13.38 -23.22
CA SER A 22 -9.45 -12.30 -22.45
C SER A 22 -8.02 -12.64 -22.01
N HIS A 23 -7.08 -12.68 -22.95
CA HIS A 23 -5.65 -12.93 -22.72
C HIS A 23 -4.97 -11.87 -21.81
N GLY A 24 -5.55 -10.67 -21.71
CA GLY A 24 -5.02 -9.59 -20.88
C GLY A 24 -5.02 -9.90 -19.37
N VAL A 25 -5.84 -10.86 -18.90
CA VAL A 25 -5.88 -11.20 -17.47
C VAL A 25 -4.65 -11.96 -17.02
N ASP A 26 -4.12 -12.84 -17.86
CA ASP A 26 -2.88 -13.58 -17.56
C ASP A 26 -1.71 -12.60 -17.36
N THR A 27 -1.59 -11.63 -18.28
CA THR A 27 -0.58 -10.57 -18.20
C THR A 27 -0.78 -9.66 -16.99
N LEU A 28 -2.04 -9.34 -16.66
CA LEU A 28 -2.37 -8.52 -15.50
C LEU A 28 -1.97 -9.19 -14.19
N LEU A 29 -2.28 -10.48 -14.01
CA LEU A 29 -1.92 -11.23 -12.81
C LEU A 29 -0.41 -11.43 -12.69
N ASP A 30 0.28 -11.78 -13.80
CA ASP A 30 1.75 -11.90 -13.83
C ASP A 30 2.42 -10.57 -13.47
N GLY A 31 1.97 -9.47 -14.08
CA GLY A 31 2.47 -8.12 -13.80
C GLY A 31 2.26 -7.69 -12.35
N PHE A 32 1.09 -7.98 -11.77
CA PHE A 32 0.80 -7.67 -10.37
C PHE A 32 1.67 -8.50 -9.41
N SER A 33 1.81 -9.81 -9.66
CA SER A 33 2.70 -10.69 -8.89
C SER A 33 4.15 -10.24 -8.94
N ALA A 34 4.65 -9.90 -10.14
CA ALA A 34 6.01 -9.39 -10.31
C ALA A 34 6.24 -8.08 -9.56
N GLU A 35 5.28 -7.16 -9.61
CA GLU A 35 5.38 -5.87 -8.92
C GLU A 35 5.38 -6.03 -7.39
N LEU A 36 4.52 -6.89 -6.82
CA LEU A 36 4.54 -7.20 -5.39
C LEU A 36 5.85 -7.87 -4.95
N LYS A 37 6.38 -8.82 -5.75
CA LYS A 37 7.72 -9.41 -5.50
C LYS A 37 8.82 -8.36 -5.52
N ARG A 38 8.82 -7.47 -6.52
CA ARG A 38 9.79 -6.37 -6.62
C ARG A 38 9.74 -5.44 -5.41
N ARG A 39 8.56 -5.28 -4.81
CA ARG A 39 8.38 -4.47 -3.59
C ARG A 39 8.88 -5.14 -2.31
N GLY A 40 9.08 -6.47 -2.33
CA GLY A 40 9.58 -7.26 -1.21
C GLY A 40 8.53 -8.17 -0.57
N PHE A 41 7.32 -8.26 -1.13
CA PHE A 41 6.31 -9.22 -0.68
C PHE A 41 6.63 -10.63 -1.18
N ARG A 42 6.35 -11.63 -0.35
CA ARG A 42 6.46 -13.04 -0.69
C ARG A 42 5.21 -13.44 -1.47
N VAL A 43 5.35 -13.61 -2.78
CA VAL A 43 4.26 -14.06 -3.66
C VAL A 43 4.58 -15.46 -4.17
N GLY A 44 3.62 -16.37 -4.10
CA GLY A 44 3.76 -17.73 -4.61
C GLY A 44 2.52 -18.20 -5.35
N GLY A 45 2.55 -19.44 -5.83
CA GLY A 45 1.48 -20.05 -6.62
C GLY A 45 1.84 -20.13 -8.11
N LEU A 46 0.83 -20.09 -8.97
CA LEU A 46 0.95 -20.40 -10.40
C LEU A 46 0.31 -19.30 -11.25
N VAL A 47 1.02 -18.84 -12.27
CA VAL A 47 0.45 -18.01 -13.34
C VAL A 47 0.47 -18.78 -14.66
N GLN A 48 -0.64 -18.73 -15.41
CA GLN A 48 -0.71 -19.36 -16.72
C GLN A 48 -0.09 -18.46 -17.79
N ARG A 49 0.68 -19.06 -18.71
CA ARG A 49 1.19 -18.41 -19.93
C ARG A 49 0.75 -19.20 -21.15
N ASN A 50 0.21 -18.51 -22.13
CA ASN A 50 -0.32 -19.09 -23.36
C ASN A 50 0.54 -18.65 -24.55
N HIS A 51 0.95 -19.60 -25.39
CA HIS A 51 1.75 -19.37 -26.59
C HIS A 51 0.96 -19.82 -27.84
N GLY A 52 0.88 -18.94 -28.86
CA GLY A 52 0.21 -19.20 -30.13
C GLY A 52 -0.45 -17.94 -30.72
N PRO A 53 -0.84 -17.94 -32.01
CA PRO A 53 -1.54 -16.82 -32.62
C PRO A 53 -2.93 -16.67 -31.97
N GLY A 54 -3.12 -15.58 -31.22
CA GLY A 54 -4.33 -15.32 -30.44
C GLY A 54 -5.60 -15.27 -31.29
N ASP A 55 -6.50 -16.22 -31.03
CA ASP A 55 -7.97 -16.21 -31.21
C ASP A 55 -8.55 -17.65 -31.16
N ASP A 56 -7.71 -18.68 -31.21
CA ASP A 56 -8.07 -20.10 -31.01
C ASP A 56 -7.30 -20.72 -29.81
N CYS A 57 -7.74 -21.90 -29.33
CA CYS A 57 -7.08 -22.68 -28.26
C CYS A 57 -5.56 -22.69 -28.46
N ALA A 58 -4.83 -21.99 -27.57
CA ALA A 58 -3.38 -21.79 -27.64
C ALA A 58 -2.65 -23.10 -27.98
N GLU A 59 -1.65 -23.01 -28.85
CA GLU A 59 -0.86 -24.17 -29.28
C GLU A 59 -0.08 -24.78 -28.12
N ARG A 60 0.24 -23.96 -27.11
CA ARG A 60 0.89 -24.39 -25.88
C ARG A 60 0.48 -23.53 -24.69
N MET A 61 0.14 -24.17 -23.58
CA MET A 61 -0.23 -23.59 -22.30
C MET A 61 0.75 -24.09 -21.23
N GLU A 62 1.27 -23.17 -20.43
CA GLU A 62 2.19 -23.47 -19.33
C GLU A 62 1.65 -22.87 -18.03
N LEU A 63 1.83 -23.58 -16.91
CA LEU A 63 1.72 -23.01 -15.58
C LEU A 63 3.12 -22.67 -15.09
N VAL A 64 3.34 -21.45 -14.63
CA VAL A 64 4.65 -20.98 -14.16
C VAL A 64 4.58 -20.72 -12.66
N ASP A 65 5.46 -21.38 -11.91
CA ASP A 65 5.65 -21.10 -10.49
C ASP A 65 6.12 -19.66 -10.30
N VAL A 66 5.31 -18.86 -9.62
CA VAL A 66 5.56 -17.44 -9.37
C VAL A 66 6.83 -17.24 -8.55
N ALA A 67 7.18 -18.16 -7.65
CA ALA A 67 8.35 -18.04 -6.81
C ALA A 67 9.65 -18.33 -7.59
N THR A 68 9.69 -19.45 -8.31
CA THR A 68 10.91 -20.00 -8.94
C THR A 68 11.05 -19.70 -10.43
N GLY A 69 9.96 -19.39 -11.13
CA GLY A 69 9.91 -19.26 -12.59
C GLY A 69 9.91 -20.59 -13.33
N HIS A 70 9.84 -21.72 -12.62
CA HIS A 70 9.74 -23.03 -13.25
C HIS A 70 8.41 -23.20 -13.99
N ALA A 71 8.45 -23.69 -15.22
CA ALA A 71 7.29 -23.85 -16.09
C ALA A 71 6.91 -25.33 -16.22
N TYR A 72 5.62 -25.61 -16.01
CA TYR A 72 4.98 -26.90 -16.20
C TYR A 72 4.15 -26.85 -17.49
N ASP A 73 4.43 -27.73 -18.45
CA ASP A 73 3.59 -27.84 -19.65
C ASP A 73 2.27 -28.52 -19.28
N ILE A 74 1.15 -27.89 -19.61
CA ILE A 74 -0.18 -28.42 -19.33
C ILE A 74 -0.96 -28.65 -20.62
N THR A 75 -0.28 -28.85 -21.74
CA THR A 75 -0.92 -29.04 -23.05
C THR A 75 -0.91 -30.51 -23.47
N GLN A 76 -2.08 -31.10 -23.66
CA GLN A 76 -2.20 -32.40 -24.32
C GLN A 76 -2.42 -32.24 -25.83
N LYS A 77 -1.66 -33.02 -26.61
CA LYS A 77 -1.75 -33.05 -28.08
C LYS A 77 -2.95 -33.89 -28.53
N LEU A 78 -4.14 -33.32 -28.41
CA LEU A 78 -5.34 -33.88 -29.02
C LEU A 78 -5.35 -33.49 -30.51
N GLY A 79 -5.48 -34.46 -31.41
CA GLY A 79 -5.44 -34.26 -32.87
C GLY A 79 -6.41 -33.16 -33.36
N ARG A 80 -6.24 -32.72 -34.63
CA ARG A 80 -6.92 -31.55 -35.22
C ARG A 80 -8.46 -31.54 -35.14
N GLU A 81 -9.11 -32.67 -34.86
CA GLU A 81 -10.57 -32.81 -34.81
C GLU A 81 -11.16 -33.00 -33.40
N SER A 82 -10.35 -32.89 -32.34
CA SER A 82 -10.85 -33.07 -30.97
C SER A 82 -11.67 -31.88 -30.47
N GLN A 83 -12.86 -32.14 -29.90
CA GLN A 83 -13.66 -31.16 -29.14
C GLN A 83 -13.40 -31.19 -27.63
N SER A 84 -12.49 -32.06 -27.15
CA SER A 84 -12.14 -32.16 -25.73
C SER A 84 -11.08 -31.12 -25.33
N CYS A 85 -11.08 -30.74 -24.04
CA CYS A 85 -10.19 -29.74 -23.46
C CYS A 85 -8.72 -30.13 -23.69
N ARG A 86 -7.89 -29.21 -24.22
CA ARG A 86 -6.45 -29.44 -24.50
C ARG A 86 -5.55 -29.46 -23.25
N VAL A 87 -6.11 -29.50 -22.05
CA VAL A 87 -5.32 -29.44 -20.80
C VAL A 87 -4.88 -30.85 -20.36
N ASP A 88 -3.60 -31.02 -19.99
CA ASP A 88 -3.02 -32.23 -19.42
C ASP A 88 -3.15 -32.24 -17.88
N PRO A 89 -3.98 -33.13 -17.30
CA PRO A 89 -4.15 -33.23 -15.85
C PRO A 89 -2.86 -33.59 -15.09
N THR A 90 -1.92 -34.29 -15.73
CA THR A 90 -0.66 -34.69 -15.09
C THR A 90 0.23 -33.47 -14.84
N GLY A 91 0.38 -32.59 -15.84
CA GLY A 91 1.11 -31.33 -15.68
C GLY A 91 0.48 -30.41 -14.64
N VAL A 92 -0.86 -30.39 -14.54
CA VAL A 92 -1.58 -29.65 -13.49
C VAL A 92 -1.30 -30.23 -12.10
N ALA A 93 -1.31 -31.56 -11.97
CA ALA A 93 -0.99 -32.23 -10.71
C ALA A 93 0.45 -31.98 -10.26
N GLU A 94 1.42 -31.97 -11.17
CA GLU A 94 2.81 -31.59 -10.84
C GLU A 94 2.90 -30.13 -10.39
N ALA A 95 2.21 -29.22 -11.09
CA ALA A 95 2.17 -27.80 -10.75
C ALA A 95 1.53 -27.53 -9.38
N SER A 96 0.55 -28.34 -8.94
CA SER A 96 -0.11 -28.22 -7.63
C SER A 96 0.88 -28.21 -6.45
N GLN A 97 2.06 -28.81 -6.61
CA GLN A 97 3.10 -28.79 -5.60
C GLN A 97 3.63 -27.39 -5.31
N ALA A 98 3.68 -26.50 -6.32
CA ALA A 98 4.06 -25.11 -6.12
C ALA A 98 3.10 -24.37 -5.19
N ILE A 99 1.79 -24.66 -5.27
CA ILE A 99 0.79 -24.08 -4.37
C ILE A 99 0.98 -24.61 -2.95
N ARG A 100 1.14 -25.93 -2.76
CA ARG A 100 1.39 -26.52 -1.44
C ARG A 100 2.65 -25.95 -0.78
N ASN A 101 3.72 -25.76 -1.55
CA ASN A 101 4.95 -25.12 -1.06
C ASN A 101 4.73 -23.66 -0.68
N ALA A 102 3.98 -22.90 -1.48
CA ALA A 102 3.64 -21.52 -1.18
C ALA A 102 2.84 -21.40 0.13
N VAL A 103 1.83 -22.25 0.32
CA VAL A 103 1.04 -22.33 1.57
C VAL A 103 1.95 -22.65 2.76
N ALA A 104 2.77 -23.69 2.67
CA ALA A 104 3.68 -24.10 3.75
C ALA A 104 4.72 -23.02 4.11
N SER A 105 5.16 -22.22 3.12
CA SER A 105 6.10 -21.11 3.34
C SER A 105 5.45 -19.83 3.89
N GLY A 106 4.11 -19.80 3.99
CA GLY A 106 3.35 -18.67 4.49
C GLY A 106 3.54 -17.40 3.66
N VAL A 107 3.32 -17.49 2.34
CA VAL A 107 3.39 -16.34 1.43
C VAL A 107 2.42 -15.21 1.84
N ASP A 108 2.76 -13.97 1.48
CA ASP A 108 1.91 -12.80 1.71
C ASP A 108 0.73 -12.75 0.73
N LEU A 109 0.88 -13.39 -0.45
CA LEU A 109 -0.14 -13.57 -1.47
C LEU A 109 0.07 -14.90 -2.22
N LEU A 110 -0.99 -15.68 -2.36
CA LEU A 110 -1.08 -16.80 -3.28
C LEU A 110 -1.81 -16.35 -4.56
N VAL A 111 -1.19 -16.53 -5.71
CA VAL A 111 -1.83 -16.30 -7.02
C VAL A 111 -2.00 -17.63 -7.73
N VAL A 112 -3.21 -17.93 -8.19
CA VAL A 112 -3.47 -19.12 -9.01
C VAL A 112 -4.31 -18.71 -10.22
N ASN A 113 -3.69 -18.72 -11.38
CA ASN A 113 -4.34 -18.53 -12.66
C ASN A 113 -4.45 -19.92 -13.33
N LYS A 114 -5.63 -20.53 -13.52
CA LYS A 114 -6.99 -19.98 -13.66
C LYS A 114 -8.05 -20.90 -13.05
N PHE A 115 -9.13 -20.36 -12.48
CA PHE A 115 -10.35 -21.14 -12.21
C PHE A 115 -11.19 -21.28 -13.48
N ALA A 116 -11.13 -22.46 -14.10
CA ALA A 116 -11.82 -22.78 -15.35
C ALA A 116 -12.50 -24.15 -15.29
N GLY A 117 -12.57 -24.85 -16.43
CA GLY A 117 -13.38 -26.05 -16.58
C GLY A 117 -12.91 -27.24 -15.75
N LEU A 118 -11.61 -27.37 -15.46
CA LEU A 118 -11.14 -28.45 -14.59
C LEU A 118 -11.51 -28.15 -13.14
N GLU A 119 -11.29 -26.91 -12.71
CA GLU A 119 -11.56 -26.44 -11.37
C GLU A 119 -13.06 -26.50 -11.01
N SER A 120 -13.94 -26.17 -11.96
CA SER A 120 -15.39 -26.22 -11.74
C SER A 120 -15.94 -27.64 -11.54
N HIS A 121 -15.24 -28.66 -12.03
CA HIS A 121 -15.63 -30.07 -11.88
C HIS A 121 -14.88 -30.77 -10.73
N GLY A 122 -13.95 -30.08 -10.06
CA GLY A 122 -13.16 -30.63 -8.95
C GLY A 122 -11.88 -31.35 -9.38
N ASP A 123 -11.55 -31.38 -10.68
CA ASP A 123 -10.37 -32.07 -11.23
C ASP A 123 -9.18 -31.12 -11.48
N GLY A 124 -9.23 -29.90 -10.95
CA GLY A 124 -8.22 -28.86 -11.09
C GLY A 124 -7.61 -28.42 -9.75
N LEU A 125 -7.17 -27.16 -9.66
CA LEU A 125 -6.48 -26.61 -8.48
C LEU A 125 -7.44 -26.05 -7.40
N SER A 126 -8.71 -26.45 -7.43
CA SER A 126 -9.76 -25.93 -6.54
C SER A 126 -9.53 -26.27 -5.07
N ASP A 127 -9.11 -27.50 -4.79
CA ASP A 127 -8.89 -27.95 -3.41
C ASP A 127 -7.71 -27.22 -2.78
N GLU A 128 -6.61 -27.03 -3.52
CA GLU A 128 -5.47 -26.23 -3.06
C GLU A 128 -5.84 -24.76 -2.82
N LEU A 129 -6.67 -24.18 -3.70
CA LEU A 129 -7.19 -22.83 -3.55
C LEU A 129 -8.00 -22.69 -2.25
N LEU A 130 -8.96 -23.58 -2.03
CA LEU A 130 -9.82 -23.56 -0.84
C LEU A 130 -9.03 -23.83 0.44
N ALA A 131 -8.02 -24.70 0.39
CA ALA A 131 -7.12 -24.95 1.52
C ALA A 131 -6.32 -23.68 1.89
N ALA A 132 -5.77 -22.97 0.91
CA ALA A 132 -5.06 -21.71 1.17
C ALA A 132 -5.97 -20.63 1.78
N ILE A 133 -7.23 -20.57 1.32
CA ILE A 133 -8.25 -19.67 1.87
C ILE A 133 -8.56 -20.03 3.33
N ALA A 134 -8.69 -21.32 3.65
CA ALA A 134 -8.95 -21.80 5.01
C ALA A 134 -7.79 -21.49 5.97
N GLU A 135 -6.54 -21.50 5.49
CA GLU A 135 -5.35 -21.09 6.24
C GLU A 135 -5.20 -19.55 6.37
N GLY A 136 -6.13 -18.77 5.80
CA GLY A 136 -6.14 -17.31 5.88
C GLY A 136 -5.10 -16.62 5.00
N ILE A 137 -4.50 -17.34 4.04
CA ILE A 137 -3.59 -16.76 3.05
C ILE A 137 -4.42 -15.98 2.02
N PRO A 138 -4.10 -14.71 1.73
CA PRO A 138 -4.75 -13.98 0.65
C PRO A 138 -4.61 -14.72 -0.67
N VAL A 139 -5.72 -14.99 -1.34
CA VAL A 139 -5.76 -15.69 -2.63
C VAL A 139 -6.28 -14.76 -3.72
N LEU A 140 -5.56 -14.69 -4.83
CA LEU A 140 -5.98 -14.01 -6.06
C LEU A 140 -6.05 -15.01 -7.22
N THR A 141 -7.19 -15.05 -7.90
CA THR A 141 -7.39 -15.90 -9.08
C THR A 141 -8.13 -15.14 -10.17
N SER A 142 -8.19 -15.72 -11.36
CA SER A 142 -9.08 -15.28 -12.44
C SER A 142 -10.20 -16.29 -12.65
N VAL A 143 -11.41 -15.78 -12.83
CA VAL A 143 -12.62 -16.58 -13.04
C VAL A 143 -13.24 -16.19 -14.37
N GLY A 144 -13.38 -17.16 -15.27
CA GLY A 144 -14.15 -16.95 -16.50
C GLY A 144 -15.61 -16.71 -16.17
N SER A 145 -16.25 -15.73 -16.81
CA SER A 145 -17.64 -15.32 -16.50
C SER A 145 -18.65 -16.48 -16.51
N ARG A 146 -18.40 -17.52 -17.31
CA ARG A 146 -19.22 -18.75 -17.37
C ARG A 146 -19.14 -19.63 -16.12
N TYR A 147 -18.10 -19.48 -15.29
CA TYR A 147 -17.87 -20.25 -14.06
C TYR A 147 -18.11 -19.42 -12.79
N LEU A 148 -18.73 -18.24 -12.93
CA LEU A 148 -18.93 -17.32 -11.81
C LEU A 148 -19.81 -17.94 -10.72
N ASN A 149 -20.84 -18.68 -11.11
CA ASN A 149 -21.75 -19.31 -10.15
C ASN A 149 -21.03 -20.41 -9.36
N GLU A 150 -20.24 -21.23 -10.04
CA GLU A 150 -19.45 -22.31 -9.47
C GLU A 150 -18.41 -21.75 -8.50
N TRP A 151 -17.71 -20.67 -8.87
CA TRP A 151 -16.80 -19.97 -7.98
C TRP A 151 -17.50 -19.40 -6.73
N GLN A 152 -18.67 -18.79 -6.91
CA GLN A 152 -19.46 -18.29 -5.77
C GLN A 152 -19.92 -19.43 -4.86
N THR A 153 -20.35 -20.56 -5.42
CA THR A 153 -20.71 -21.75 -4.64
C THR A 153 -19.49 -22.30 -3.88
N ALA A 154 -18.36 -22.47 -4.54
CA ALA A 154 -17.13 -22.98 -3.94
C ALA A 154 -16.62 -22.10 -2.78
N THR A 155 -16.71 -20.78 -2.92
CA THR A 155 -16.33 -19.82 -1.87
C THR A 155 -17.43 -19.51 -0.87
N GLY A 156 -18.62 -20.09 -0.99
CA GLY A 156 -19.78 -19.75 -0.15
C GLY A 156 -20.19 -18.28 -0.25
N GLY A 157 -19.92 -17.63 -1.38
CA GLY A 157 -20.08 -16.19 -1.59
C GLY A 157 -19.03 -15.32 -0.88
N PHE A 158 -18.03 -15.92 -0.23
CA PHE A 158 -16.94 -15.22 0.45
C PHE A 158 -15.80 -14.88 -0.54
N CYS A 159 -16.06 -13.99 -1.48
CA CYS A 159 -15.04 -13.46 -2.40
C CYS A 159 -15.33 -12.01 -2.79
N ASP A 160 -14.31 -11.31 -3.29
CA ASP A 160 -14.43 -10.01 -3.93
C ASP A 160 -14.25 -10.17 -5.44
N LEU A 161 -15.25 -9.73 -6.21
CA LEU A 161 -15.21 -9.76 -7.68
C LEU A 161 -14.49 -8.51 -8.19
N LEU A 162 -13.41 -8.71 -8.94
CA LEU A 162 -12.51 -7.66 -9.38
C LEU A 162 -12.62 -7.44 -10.88
N SER A 163 -12.65 -6.16 -11.29
CA SER A 163 -12.48 -5.80 -12.69
C SER A 163 -11.05 -6.11 -13.15
N PRO A 164 -10.83 -6.48 -14.43
CA PRO A 164 -9.52 -6.86 -14.96
C PRO A 164 -8.64 -5.62 -15.25
N VAL A 165 -8.37 -4.82 -14.22
CA VAL A 165 -7.49 -3.63 -14.28
C VAL A 165 -6.59 -3.56 -13.04
N ALA A 166 -5.37 -3.04 -13.20
CA ALA A 166 -4.36 -2.98 -12.12
C ALA A 166 -4.86 -2.23 -10.88
N ASP A 167 -5.56 -1.11 -11.07
CA ASP A 167 -6.11 -0.33 -9.95
C ASP A 167 -7.14 -1.12 -9.12
N ALA A 168 -7.85 -2.09 -9.71
CA ALA A 168 -8.76 -2.95 -8.96
C ALA A 168 -8.00 -3.94 -8.06
N LEU A 169 -6.88 -4.48 -8.55
CA LEU A 169 -6.01 -5.37 -7.77
C LEU A 169 -5.36 -4.65 -6.59
N TRP A 170 -4.89 -3.42 -6.81
CA TRP A 170 -4.30 -2.61 -5.75
C TRP A 170 -5.33 -2.16 -4.70
N ARG A 171 -6.55 -1.80 -5.12
CA ARG A 171 -7.64 -1.53 -4.19
C ARG A 171 -7.99 -2.75 -3.34
N TRP A 172 -8.00 -3.93 -3.93
CA TRP A 172 -8.22 -5.20 -3.22
C TRP A 172 -7.08 -5.52 -2.24
N TRP A 173 -5.82 -5.39 -2.66
CA TRP A 173 -4.65 -5.60 -1.80
C TRP A 173 -4.65 -4.69 -0.56
N GLY A 174 -5.11 -3.45 -0.78
CA GLY A 174 -5.54 -2.52 0.25
C GLY A 174 -4.40 -1.73 0.92
N PRO A 175 -4.69 -0.50 1.38
CA PRO A 175 -3.69 0.38 1.98
C PRO A 175 -3.21 -0.06 3.37
N GLN A 176 -3.77 -1.10 3.96
CA GLN A 176 -3.32 -1.61 5.26
C GLN A 176 -1.90 -2.20 5.20
N ARG A 177 -1.48 -2.66 4.01
CA ARG A 177 -0.13 -3.18 3.73
C ARG A 177 0.87 -2.11 3.35
N MET A 178 0.43 -0.86 3.18
CA MET A 178 1.27 0.26 2.73
C MET A 178 2.44 0.53 3.65
N TYR A 179 2.27 0.46 4.99
CA TYR A 179 3.40 0.70 5.90
C TYR A 179 4.47 -0.40 5.78
N GLN A 180 4.05 -1.66 5.58
CA GLN A 180 4.98 -2.75 5.33
C GLN A 180 5.72 -2.55 4.00
N ASP A 181 5.00 -2.17 2.94
CA ASP A 181 5.60 -1.83 1.62
C ASP A 181 6.65 -0.72 1.74
N LEU A 182 6.32 0.36 2.48
CA LEU A 182 7.23 1.45 2.75
C LEU A 182 8.48 0.98 3.51
N VAL A 183 8.34 0.11 4.50
CA VAL A 183 9.49 -0.44 5.25
C VAL A 183 10.35 -1.34 4.36
N GLN A 184 9.75 -2.18 3.51
CA GLN A 184 10.47 -3.05 2.57
C GLN A 184 11.33 -2.25 1.58
N GLY A 185 10.90 -1.04 1.22
CA GLY A 185 11.68 -0.15 0.36
C GLY A 185 12.84 0.57 1.04
N VAL A 186 12.94 0.55 2.37
CA VAL A 186 14.04 1.20 3.10
C VAL A 186 15.31 0.36 2.98
N ALA A 187 16.36 0.91 2.38
CA ALA A 187 17.71 0.39 2.53
C ALA A 187 18.22 0.66 3.95
N ASP A 188 18.77 -0.36 4.60
CA ASP A 188 19.26 -0.22 5.97
C ASP A 188 20.52 0.66 6.02
N ALA A 189 20.67 1.41 7.10
CA ALA A 189 21.75 2.37 7.29
C ALA A 189 21.91 2.72 8.78
N ASP A 190 23.11 3.18 9.15
CA ASP A 190 23.37 3.64 10.51
C ASP A 190 22.61 4.94 10.81
N VAL A 191 21.88 4.91 11.93
CA VAL A 191 21.19 6.08 12.46
C VAL A 191 22.18 6.91 13.28
N ARG A 192 22.44 8.14 12.83
CA ARG A 192 23.36 9.08 13.50
C ARG A 192 22.71 9.78 14.68
N ARG A 193 21.43 10.12 14.54
CA ARG A 193 20.71 10.94 15.51
C ARG A 193 19.22 10.66 15.45
N VAL A 194 18.59 10.60 16.62
CA VAL A 194 17.14 10.69 16.79
C VAL A 194 16.88 11.85 17.75
N VAL A 195 16.03 12.80 17.34
CA VAL A 195 15.65 13.95 18.18
C VAL A 195 14.13 13.99 18.29
N THR A 196 13.65 14.15 19.50
CA THR A 196 12.24 14.05 19.86
C THR A 196 11.80 15.38 20.46
N GLY A 197 11.34 16.30 19.61
CA GLY A 197 10.75 17.55 20.07
C GLY A 197 9.30 17.36 20.54
N ASP A 198 8.68 18.43 21.01
CA ASP A 198 7.29 18.44 21.49
C ASP A 198 6.28 18.07 20.39
N LYS A 199 6.54 18.54 19.17
CA LYS A 199 5.62 18.44 18.02
C LYS A 199 6.16 17.60 16.87
N TRP A 200 7.47 17.37 16.84
CA TRP A 200 8.16 16.76 15.71
C TRP A 200 9.26 15.82 16.18
N VAL A 201 9.46 14.74 15.43
CA VAL A 201 10.58 13.81 15.60
C VAL A 201 11.49 13.93 14.38
N VAL A 202 12.80 13.82 14.60
CA VAL A 202 13.84 13.75 13.57
C VAL A 202 14.55 12.41 13.66
N VAL A 203 14.80 11.80 12.50
CA VAL A 203 15.77 10.70 12.34
C VAL A 203 16.77 11.12 11.27
N GLU A 204 18.05 11.04 11.58
CA GLU A 204 19.14 11.43 10.68
C GLU A 204 20.09 10.25 10.43
N THR A 205 20.48 10.10 9.17
CA THR A 205 21.51 9.16 8.71
C THR A 205 22.63 9.93 7.99
N ALA A 206 23.57 9.20 7.38
CA ALA A 206 24.55 9.82 6.49
C ALA A 206 23.89 10.55 5.31
N ASP A 207 22.90 9.91 4.69
CA ASP A 207 22.40 10.34 3.39
C ASP A 207 21.16 11.22 3.48
N GLY A 208 20.44 11.20 4.61
CA GLY A 208 19.18 11.92 4.72
C GLY A 208 18.76 12.24 6.15
N LEU A 209 17.77 13.14 6.24
CA LEU A 209 17.11 13.56 7.46
C LEU A 209 15.61 13.50 7.22
N GLY A 210 14.90 12.75 8.05
CA GLY A 210 13.45 12.65 8.01
C GLY A 210 12.81 13.30 9.21
N VAL A 211 11.63 13.89 9.00
CA VAL A 211 10.81 14.49 10.06
C VAL A 211 9.44 13.84 10.10
N ALA A 212 8.81 13.75 11.27
CA ALA A 212 7.43 13.32 11.42
C ALA A 212 6.73 14.06 12.54
N ALA A 213 5.42 14.28 12.41
CA ALA A 213 4.64 14.89 13.47
C ALA A 213 4.52 13.93 14.68
N ARG A 214 4.69 14.47 15.88
CA ARG A 214 4.50 13.76 17.15
C ARG A 214 3.10 14.06 17.67
N GLN A 215 2.35 13.02 17.99
CA GLN A 215 1.06 13.17 18.66
C GLN A 215 1.28 13.51 20.15
N ALA A 216 0.50 14.43 20.69
CA ALA A 216 0.55 14.75 22.11
C ALA A 216 0.08 13.53 22.94
N PRO A 217 0.67 13.27 24.12
CA PRO A 217 0.18 12.22 25.01
C PRO A 217 -1.28 12.48 25.41
N ALA A 218 -2.13 11.46 25.37
CA ALA A 218 -3.59 11.59 25.57
C ALA A 218 -4.02 11.99 27.00
N ALA A 219 -3.11 12.08 27.98
CA ALA A 219 -3.48 12.29 29.37
C ALA A 219 -3.29 13.76 29.81
N LYS A 220 -4.39 14.50 29.96
CA LYS A 220 -4.46 15.60 30.93
C LYS A 220 -4.40 14.98 32.34
N GLY A 221 -3.27 15.10 33.03
CA GLY A 221 -3.18 14.77 34.45
C GLY A 221 -2.45 13.46 34.81
N ALA A 222 -1.94 12.70 33.83
CA ALA A 222 -0.72 11.95 34.12
C ALA A 222 0.34 13.02 34.38
N ALA A 223 1.04 12.94 35.51
CA ALA A 223 2.21 13.79 35.72
C ALA A 223 3.01 13.80 34.40
N ALA A 224 3.53 14.97 34.03
CA ALA A 224 4.70 15.02 33.17
C ALA A 224 5.84 14.28 33.91
N GLY A 225 5.71 12.96 34.07
CA GLY A 225 6.86 12.10 34.04
C GLY A 225 7.40 12.39 32.68
N ALA A 226 8.45 13.21 32.64
CA ALA A 226 9.38 13.23 31.55
C ALA A 226 9.54 11.76 31.17
N ALA A 227 8.92 11.33 30.08
CA ALA A 227 9.37 10.15 29.40
C ALA A 227 10.78 10.57 29.03
N GLU A 228 11.75 10.16 29.85
CA GLU A 228 13.14 10.41 29.61
C GLU A 228 13.34 10.01 28.15
N ASP A 229 13.53 11.01 27.31
CA ASP A 229 13.91 10.90 25.92
C ASP A 229 15.32 10.32 25.94
N ASN A 230 15.39 9.04 26.27
CA ASN A 230 16.64 8.39 26.54
C ASN A 230 17.19 8.09 25.16
N ALA A 231 18.13 8.90 24.68
CA ALA A 231 18.84 8.67 23.41
C ALA A 231 19.38 7.22 23.31
N GLN A 232 19.61 6.58 24.46
CA GLN A 232 19.93 5.15 24.60
C GLN A 232 18.85 4.22 23.99
N ARG A 233 17.56 4.57 24.03
CA ARG A 233 16.44 3.76 23.49
C ARG A 233 16.60 3.45 22.01
N TRP A 234 17.22 4.35 21.26
CA TRP A 234 17.37 4.27 19.81
C TRP A 234 18.78 3.84 19.38
N THR A 235 19.73 3.84 20.32
CA THR A 235 21.15 3.60 20.04
C THR A 235 21.38 2.18 19.51
N GLY A 236 22.19 2.06 18.45
CA GLY A 236 22.59 0.78 17.88
C GLY A 236 21.56 0.10 16.96
N ARG A 237 20.41 0.74 16.69
CA ARG A 237 19.39 0.20 15.78
C ARG A 237 19.57 0.76 14.37
N GLY A 238 19.40 -0.10 13.37
CA GLY A 238 19.44 0.28 11.96
C GLY A 238 18.23 1.13 11.56
N LEU A 239 18.37 1.86 10.45
CA LEU A 239 17.29 2.69 9.90
C LEU A 239 16.05 1.84 9.57
N ARG A 240 16.23 0.63 9.04
CA ARG A 240 15.11 -0.26 8.70
C ARG A 240 14.38 -0.73 9.96
N ASP A 241 15.10 -1.02 11.04
CA ASP A 241 14.52 -1.37 12.33
C ASP A 241 13.71 -0.21 12.91
N LEU A 242 14.21 1.03 12.77
CA LEU A 242 13.44 2.19 13.18
C LEU A 242 12.17 2.35 12.34
N ALA A 243 12.29 2.26 11.02
CA ALA A 243 11.17 2.36 10.09
C ALA A 243 10.08 1.31 10.36
N ALA A 244 10.46 0.08 10.76
CA ALA A 244 9.53 -0.99 11.09
C ALA A 244 8.53 -0.63 12.19
N MET A 245 8.89 0.26 13.12
CA MET A 245 7.99 0.75 14.15
C MET A 245 6.76 1.47 13.59
N ALA A 246 6.86 2.11 12.41
CA ALA A 246 5.70 2.73 11.75
C ALA A 246 4.64 1.70 11.35
N ALA A 247 5.05 0.45 11.11
CA ALA A 247 4.16 -0.65 10.74
C ALA A 247 3.68 -1.46 11.96
N GLN A 248 4.54 -1.64 12.97
CA GLN A 248 4.37 -2.64 14.03
C GLN A 248 3.96 -2.06 15.39
N SER A 249 4.29 -0.80 15.68
CA SER A 249 4.05 -0.20 17.00
C SER A 249 2.67 0.46 17.10
N TRP A 250 2.18 0.54 18.33
CA TRP A 250 1.02 1.33 18.75
C TRP A 250 1.39 2.46 19.72
N ASP A 251 2.67 2.58 20.09
CA ASP A 251 3.16 3.71 20.87
C ASP A 251 3.31 4.94 19.96
N PRO A 252 2.65 6.07 20.25
CA PRO A 252 2.67 7.23 19.36
C PRO A 252 4.08 7.78 19.07
N LEU A 253 5.01 7.68 20.03
CA LEU A 253 6.39 8.12 19.84
C LEU A 253 7.15 7.16 18.91
N GLU A 254 7.04 5.85 19.12
CA GLU A 254 7.65 4.85 18.24
C GLU A 254 7.13 4.94 16.80
N ILE A 255 5.82 5.16 16.60
CA ILE A 255 5.27 5.37 15.26
C ILE A 255 5.86 6.63 14.63
N ALA A 256 5.92 7.75 15.36
CA ALA A 256 6.51 8.99 14.85
C ALA A 256 8.01 8.81 14.50
N VAL A 257 8.79 8.12 15.33
CA VAL A 257 10.18 7.75 15.01
C VAL A 257 10.24 6.89 13.76
N GLY A 258 9.36 5.90 13.61
CA GLY A 258 9.32 5.07 12.42
C GLY A 258 8.98 5.84 11.15
N VAL A 259 8.02 6.77 11.20
CA VAL A 259 7.69 7.64 10.06
C VAL A 259 8.85 8.58 9.74
N ALA A 260 9.53 9.13 10.75
CA ALA A 260 10.72 9.95 10.54
C ALA A 260 11.86 9.11 9.92
N ALA A 261 12.03 7.85 10.30
CA ALA A 261 12.99 6.94 9.69
C ALA A 261 12.66 6.62 8.22
N LEU A 262 11.38 6.39 7.89
CA LEU A 262 10.93 6.29 6.49
C LEU A 262 11.34 7.54 5.70
N ASN A 263 11.09 8.73 6.24
CA ASN A 263 11.43 10.00 5.58
C ASN A 263 12.94 10.24 5.49
N ALA A 264 13.75 9.72 6.41
CA ALA A 264 15.21 9.82 6.31
C ALA A 264 15.74 9.04 5.10
N HIS A 265 15.04 7.98 4.68
CA HIS A 265 15.33 7.24 3.46
C HIS A 265 14.69 7.89 2.22
N TYR A 266 13.40 8.22 2.27
CA TYR A 266 12.65 8.67 1.09
C TYR A 266 12.77 10.16 0.76
N ASN A 267 13.16 11.01 1.72
CA ASN A 267 13.19 12.47 1.54
C ASN A 267 14.65 12.97 1.52
N ARG A 268 15.51 12.26 0.80
CA ARG A 268 16.93 12.61 0.64
C ARG A 268 17.11 13.88 -0.22
N PRO A 269 18.25 14.59 -0.08
CA PRO A 269 18.50 15.83 -0.82
C PRO A 269 18.43 15.72 -2.34
N ASP A 270 18.71 14.54 -2.89
CA ASP A 270 18.70 14.19 -4.31
C ASP A 270 17.31 13.98 -4.90
N VAL A 271 16.26 13.91 -4.07
CA VAL A 271 14.87 13.77 -4.55
C VAL A 271 14.46 15.00 -5.35
N THR A 272 14.17 14.80 -6.63
CA THR A 272 13.67 15.85 -7.53
C THR A 272 12.15 15.85 -7.60
N GLY A 273 11.54 17.03 -7.65
CA GLY A 273 10.10 17.19 -7.80
C GLY A 273 9.72 18.66 -7.99
N VAL A 274 8.42 18.91 -8.18
CA VAL A 274 7.91 20.26 -8.43
C VAL A 274 7.90 21.06 -7.13
N PRO A 275 8.46 22.28 -7.09
CA PRO A 275 8.33 23.15 -5.93
C PRO A 275 6.91 23.70 -5.84
N GLY A 276 6.34 23.79 -4.64
CA GLY A 276 5.02 24.39 -4.44
C GLY A 276 4.34 23.98 -3.15
N ASN A 277 3.14 24.52 -2.92
CA ASN A 277 2.28 24.10 -1.83
C ASN A 277 1.33 23.00 -2.32
N GLY A 278 1.25 21.87 -1.62
CA GLY A 278 0.39 20.75 -1.99
C GLY A 278 -1.11 21.07 -2.06
N LEU A 279 -1.57 22.14 -1.39
CA LEU A 279 -2.96 22.58 -1.47
C LEU A 279 -3.31 23.28 -2.79
N ASP A 280 -2.32 23.85 -3.49
CA ASP A 280 -2.56 24.57 -4.75
C ASP A 280 -3.00 23.63 -5.87
N LEU A 281 -2.75 22.32 -5.72
CA LEU A 281 -3.19 21.27 -6.63
C LEU A 281 -4.72 21.24 -6.79
N PHE A 282 -5.46 21.74 -5.80
CA PHE A 282 -6.91 21.68 -5.78
C PHE A 282 -7.59 23.03 -6.01
N ALA A 283 -6.83 24.09 -6.30
CA ALA A 283 -7.37 25.44 -6.47
C ALA A 283 -8.37 25.54 -7.64
N SER A 284 -8.19 24.72 -8.68
CA SER A 284 -9.05 24.68 -9.88
C SER A 284 -10.18 23.65 -9.80
N VAL A 285 -10.30 22.88 -8.70
CA VAL A 285 -11.36 21.88 -8.58
C VAL A 285 -12.69 22.57 -8.30
N GLU A 286 -13.66 22.38 -9.21
CA GLU A 286 -15.01 22.96 -9.06
C GLU A 286 -15.88 22.18 -8.09
N GLY A 287 -15.66 20.86 -8.00
CA GLY A 287 -16.41 19.93 -7.18
C GLY A 287 -16.06 19.97 -5.69
N ARG A 288 -16.45 18.92 -4.96
CA ARG A 288 -16.25 18.81 -3.52
C ARG A 288 -14.78 18.53 -3.20
N VAL A 289 -14.13 19.50 -2.58
CA VAL A 289 -12.79 19.35 -1.99
C VAL A 289 -12.92 19.13 -0.49
N VAL A 290 -12.32 18.04 0.01
CA VAL A 290 -12.25 17.73 1.46
C VAL A 290 -10.80 17.78 1.91
N VAL A 291 -10.54 18.35 3.08
CA VAL A 291 -9.19 18.51 3.62
C VAL A 291 -9.14 17.88 5.02
N ILE A 292 -8.26 16.90 5.19
CA ILE A 292 -8.00 16.24 6.47
C ILE A 292 -6.80 16.88 7.14
N GLY A 293 -7.06 17.52 8.28
CA GLY A 293 -6.09 18.29 9.06
C GLY A 293 -6.16 19.79 8.81
N GLY A 294 -5.97 20.58 9.87
CA GLY A 294 -5.86 22.02 9.80
C GLY A 294 -4.54 22.46 9.15
N PHE A 295 -4.63 23.11 7.99
CA PHE A 295 -3.46 23.70 7.32
C PHE A 295 -3.43 25.23 7.49
N PRO A 296 -2.25 25.84 7.74
CA PRO A 296 -2.12 27.28 7.68
C PRO A 296 -2.55 27.83 6.32
N GLN A 297 -3.29 28.94 6.30
CA GLN A 297 -3.77 29.62 5.08
C GLN A 297 -4.81 28.84 4.26
N LEU A 298 -5.37 27.74 4.79
CA LEU A 298 -6.36 26.92 4.09
C LEU A 298 -7.56 27.74 3.61
N ALA A 299 -8.16 28.54 4.51
CA ALA A 299 -9.31 29.38 4.18
C ALA A 299 -9.03 30.40 3.06
N ARG A 300 -7.77 30.82 2.88
CA ARG A 300 -7.37 31.72 1.79
C ARG A 300 -7.21 30.98 0.46
N ARG A 301 -6.67 29.76 0.49
CA ARG A 301 -6.32 28.99 -0.73
C ARG A 301 -7.48 28.16 -1.26
N LEU A 302 -8.21 27.52 -0.36
CA LEU A 302 -9.34 26.64 -0.66
C LEU A 302 -10.58 27.07 0.16
N PRO A 303 -11.15 28.27 -0.08
CA PRO A 303 -12.22 28.83 0.74
C PRO A 303 -13.51 27.98 0.76
N ARG A 304 -13.69 27.10 -0.23
CA ARG A 304 -14.87 26.21 -0.35
C ARG A 304 -14.64 24.81 0.21
N ALA A 305 -13.42 24.49 0.67
CA ALA A 305 -13.11 23.15 1.14
C ALA A 305 -13.84 22.81 2.44
N LYS A 306 -14.22 21.54 2.58
CA LYS A 306 -14.73 20.99 3.83
C LYS A 306 -13.54 20.46 4.65
N VAL A 307 -13.31 21.03 5.82
CA VAL A 307 -12.15 20.69 6.66
C VAL A 307 -12.58 19.72 7.74
N ILE A 308 -11.86 18.61 7.88
CA ILE A 308 -12.03 17.64 8.95
C ILE A 308 -10.77 17.63 9.80
N ASP A 309 -10.90 17.86 11.10
CA ASP A 309 -9.77 17.80 12.05
C ASP A 309 -10.15 16.98 13.31
N MET A 310 -9.13 16.49 14.01
CA MET A 310 -9.32 15.80 15.30
C MET A 310 -9.66 16.79 16.43
N ASN A 311 -9.25 18.05 16.30
CA ASN A 311 -9.61 19.18 17.16
C ASN A 311 -10.26 20.30 16.32
N PRO A 312 -11.48 20.09 15.81
CA PRO A 312 -12.11 20.99 14.86
C PRO A 312 -12.34 22.38 15.47
N GLN A 313 -12.07 23.40 14.67
CA GLN A 313 -12.43 24.79 14.96
C GLN A 313 -13.86 25.10 14.48
N GLU A 314 -14.33 26.31 14.75
CA GLU A 314 -15.62 26.78 14.22
C GLU A 314 -15.64 26.70 12.68
N GLY A 315 -16.67 26.05 12.13
CA GLY A 315 -16.81 25.82 10.68
C GLY A 315 -16.11 24.56 10.15
N GLU A 316 -15.38 23.83 11.00
CA GLU A 316 -14.75 22.55 10.66
C GLU A 316 -15.58 21.37 11.18
N TYR A 317 -15.28 20.18 10.65
CA TYR A 317 -15.97 18.94 10.99
C TYR A 317 -15.08 18.03 11.85
N PRO A 318 -15.66 17.26 12.79
CA PRO A 318 -14.90 16.27 13.55
C PRO A 318 -14.54 15.05 12.68
N GLU A 319 -13.54 14.27 13.09
CA GLU A 319 -13.07 13.06 12.39
C GLU A 319 -14.21 12.11 11.96
N ALA A 320 -15.26 11.97 12.77
CA ALA A 320 -16.41 11.13 12.46
C ALA A 320 -17.13 11.49 11.15
N ALA A 321 -16.95 12.72 10.64
CA ALA A 321 -17.51 13.17 9.37
C ALA A 321 -16.80 12.57 8.13
N CYS A 322 -15.66 11.89 8.30
CA CYS A 322 -14.91 11.27 7.19
C CYS A 322 -15.80 10.38 6.31
N ASP A 323 -16.62 9.51 6.92
CA ASP A 323 -17.46 8.55 6.19
C ASP A 323 -18.66 9.21 5.47
N TRP A 324 -18.89 10.51 5.69
CA TRP A 324 -19.98 11.27 5.08
C TRP A 324 -19.50 12.24 4.01
N LEU A 325 -18.30 12.79 4.18
CA LEU A 325 -17.76 13.84 3.33
C LEU A 325 -16.80 13.31 2.27
N LEU A 326 -15.99 12.28 2.60
CA LEU A 326 -14.98 11.72 1.69
C LEU A 326 -15.58 10.89 0.55
N PRO A 327 -16.61 10.06 0.76
CA PRO A 327 -17.22 9.33 -0.35
C PRO A 327 -17.79 10.29 -1.40
N GLY A 328 -17.38 10.10 -2.66
CA GLY A 328 -17.77 10.93 -3.79
C GLY A 328 -17.18 12.34 -3.78
N ALA A 329 -16.16 12.62 -2.96
CA ALA A 329 -15.36 13.84 -3.12
C ALA A 329 -14.57 13.79 -4.42
N ASP A 330 -14.43 14.94 -5.08
CA ASP A 330 -13.62 15.08 -6.29
C ASP A 330 -12.13 15.14 -5.96
N ALA A 331 -11.78 15.77 -4.83
CA ALA A 331 -10.41 15.88 -4.36
C ALA A 331 -10.31 15.81 -2.83
N VAL A 332 -9.24 15.18 -2.35
CA VAL A 332 -8.95 15.04 -0.93
C VAL A 332 -7.49 15.39 -0.64
N ALA A 333 -7.27 16.41 0.18
CA ALA A 333 -5.95 16.70 0.75
C ALA A 333 -5.82 16.04 2.13
N ILE A 334 -4.81 15.21 2.35
CA ILE A 334 -4.60 14.51 3.62
C ILE A 334 -3.28 14.95 4.24
N THR A 335 -3.32 15.41 5.50
CA THR A 335 -2.12 15.72 6.28
C THR A 335 -1.17 14.53 6.41
N ALA A 336 0.13 14.79 6.33
CA ALA A 336 1.18 13.83 6.61
C ALA A 336 1.10 13.20 8.02
N SER A 337 0.47 13.87 8.99
CA SER A 337 0.27 13.29 10.33
C SER A 337 -0.64 12.05 10.34
N ALA A 338 -1.39 11.80 9.25
CA ALA A 338 -2.17 10.58 9.06
C ALA A 338 -1.29 9.30 9.04
N PHE A 339 0.00 9.43 8.72
CA PHE A 339 0.98 8.36 8.90
C PHE A 339 1.26 8.09 10.37
N ALA A 340 1.46 9.15 11.16
CA ALA A 340 1.87 9.07 12.57
C ALA A 340 0.74 8.64 13.51
N ASN A 341 -0.53 8.90 13.17
CA ASN A 341 -1.69 8.46 13.94
C ASN A 341 -2.40 7.22 13.34
N ARG A 342 -1.81 6.59 12.31
CA ARG A 342 -2.29 5.34 11.68
C ARG A 342 -3.69 5.41 11.07
N THR A 343 -4.22 6.60 10.79
CA THR A 343 -5.55 6.78 10.17
C THR A 343 -5.55 6.66 8.65
N LEU A 344 -4.39 6.84 8.00
CA LEU A 344 -4.29 6.91 6.54
C LEU A 344 -4.93 5.73 5.78
N PRO A 345 -4.78 4.44 6.19
CA PRO A 345 -5.44 3.35 5.46
C PRO A 345 -6.96 3.46 5.39
N ARG A 346 -7.61 3.93 6.47
CA ARG A 346 -9.06 4.19 6.46
C ARG A 346 -9.37 5.33 5.51
N LEU A 347 -8.65 6.44 5.61
CA LEU A 347 -8.86 7.63 4.79
C LEU A 347 -8.75 7.33 3.30
N LEU A 348 -7.74 6.57 2.88
CA LEU A 348 -7.57 6.15 1.49
C LEU A 348 -8.74 5.27 1.02
N ARG A 349 -9.19 4.33 1.85
CA ARG A 349 -10.33 3.45 1.51
C ARG A 349 -11.62 4.23 1.31
N VAL A 350 -11.94 5.19 2.18
CA VAL A 350 -13.18 5.96 2.08
C VAL A 350 -13.10 7.10 1.06
N SER A 351 -11.89 7.47 0.64
CA SER A 351 -11.63 8.44 -0.44
C SER A 351 -11.49 7.76 -1.81
N ALA A 352 -11.87 6.48 -1.93
CA ALA A 352 -11.77 5.74 -3.19
C ALA A 352 -12.54 6.47 -4.31
N GLY A 353 -11.84 6.74 -5.42
CA GLY A 353 -12.38 7.48 -6.56
C GLY A 353 -12.07 8.99 -6.56
N ALA A 354 -11.59 9.55 -5.44
CA ALA A 354 -11.18 10.95 -5.36
C ALA A 354 -9.74 11.18 -5.82
N GLU A 355 -9.42 12.42 -6.21
CA GLU A 355 -8.04 12.85 -6.41
C GLU A 355 -7.36 13.10 -5.05
N VAL A 356 -6.56 12.15 -4.57
CA VAL A 356 -5.91 12.23 -3.25
C VAL A 356 -4.50 12.83 -3.33
N ALA A 357 -4.20 13.80 -2.48
CA ALA A 357 -2.84 14.29 -2.23
C ALA A 357 -2.45 14.19 -0.75
N MET A 358 -1.23 13.71 -0.49
CA MET A 358 -0.60 13.82 0.83
C MET A 358 0.11 15.16 0.95
N VAL A 359 -0.08 15.86 2.07
CA VAL A 359 0.47 17.21 2.28
C VAL A 359 1.11 17.33 3.65
N GLY A 360 2.38 17.72 3.68
CA GLY A 360 3.09 18.15 4.89
C GLY A 360 4.49 17.55 5.01
N PRO A 361 5.32 18.08 5.93
CA PRO A 361 6.73 17.68 6.04
C PRO A 361 6.97 16.19 6.30
N GLY A 362 6.01 15.50 6.93
CA GLY A 362 6.09 14.09 7.23
C GLY A 362 5.71 13.14 6.09
N THR A 363 5.42 13.63 4.88
CA THR A 363 5.04 12.81 3.73
C THR A 363 6.28 12.08 3.18
N PRO A 364 6.29 10.73 3.10
CA PRO A 364 7.32 10.00 2.38
C PRO A 364 7.25 10.27 0.87
N LEU A 365 8.36 10.74 0.28
CA LEU A 365 8.44 11.08 -1.13
C LEU A 365 8.85 9.87 -1.97
N THR A 366 7.93 8.93 -2.16
CA THR A 366 8.18 7.68 -2.89
C THR A 366 7.05 7.26 -3.84
N PRO A 367 7.36 6.82 -5.08
CA PRO A 367 6.35 6.34 -6.01
C PRO A 367 5.53 5.14 -5.51
N ARG A 368 6.03 4.39 -4.52
CA ARG A 368 5.30 3.24 -3.93
C ARG A 368 3.88 3.59 -3.47
N LEU A 369 3.70 4.82 -2.98
CA LEU A 369 2.41 5.31 -2.48
C LEU A 369 1.36 5.50 -3.56
N PHE A 370 1.75 5.66 -4.83
CA PHE A 370 0.81 5.97 -5.90
C PHE A 370 -0.17 4.82 -6.18
N ASP A 371 0.27 3.58 -6.00
CA ASP A 371 -0.60 2.42 -6.21
C ASP A 371 -1.62 2.20 -5.09
N TYR A 372 -1.48 2.91 -3.96
CA TYR A 372 -2.50 2.94 -2.91
C TYR A 372 -3.58 4.02 -3.12
N GLY A 373 -3.69 4.57 -4.33
CA GLY A 373 -4.71 5.56 -4.70
C GLY A 373 -4.32 7.00 -4.41
N ILE A 374 -3.06 7.26 -4.04
CA ILE A 374 -2.53 8.62 -3.88
C ILE A 374 -2.06 9.12 -5.25
N ARG A 375 -2.39 10.35 -5.62
CA ARG A 375 -1.94 10.94 -6.89
C ARG A 375 -0.79 11.92 -6.72
N SER A 376 -0.72 12.60 -5.59
CA SER A 376 0.32 13.60 -5.32
C SER A 376 0.90 13.48 -3.92
N LEU A 377 2.21 13.69 -3.79
CA LEU A 377 2.95 13.63 -2.54
C LEU A 377 3.70 14.95 -2.34
N ALA A 378 3.16 15.85 -1.53
CA ALA A 378 3.79 17.12 -1.16
C ALA A 378 4.47 17.00 0.21
N GLY A 379 5.80 16.89 0.20
CA GLY A 379 6.65 16.67 1.35
C GLY A 379 7.72 17.74 1.54
N PHE A 380 8.65 17.47 2.45
CA PHE A 380 9.75 18.37 2.80
C PHE A 380 11.09 17.63 2.72
N VAL A 381 12.09 18.29 2.15
CA VAL A 381 13.47 17.83 2.07
C VAL A 381 14.36 18.85 2.79
N ALA A 382 15.04 18.40 3.85
CA ALA A 382 15.96 19.26 4.61
C ALA A 382 17.22 19.60 3.81
N ILE A 383 17.61 20.87 3.82
CA ILE A 383 18.85 21.36 3.17
C ILE A 383 19.89 21.69 4.25
N ASP A 384 19.52 22.55 5.21
CA ASP A 384 20.31 22.78 6.43
C ASP A 384 19.79 21.85 7.53
N ARG A 385 20.34 20.62 7.55
CA ARG A 385 19.93 19.55 8.48
C ARG A 385 20.10 19.97 9.94
N GLU A 386 21.20 20.63 10.27
CA GLU A 386 21.50 21.05 11.64
C GLU A 386 20.55 22.15 12.11
N ALA A 387 20.18 23.10 11.24
CA ALA A 387 19.16 24.09 11.58
C ALA A 387 17.77 23.44 11.79
N VAL A 388 17.37 22.48 10.95
CA VAL A 388 16.13 21.71 11.17
C VAL A 388 16.15 21.00 12.53
N VAL A 389 17.25 20.32 12.88
CA VAL A 389 17.40 19.64 14.17
C VAL A 389 17.30 20.63 15.32
N ARG A 390 18.06 21.74 15.29
CA ARG A 390 18.04 22.74 16.36
C ARG A 390 16.64 23.33 16.56
N THR A 391 15.94 23.65 15.47
CA THR A 391 14.58 24.19 15.54
C THR A 391 13.62 23.19 16.18
N ILE A 392 13.67 21.91 15.80
CA ILE A 392 12.78 20.89 16.36
C ILE A 392 13.14 20.59 17.83
N ALA A 393 14.43 20.51 18.17
CA ALA A 393 14.90 20.34 19.54
C ALA A 393 14.46 21.49 20.45
N GLY A 394 14.36 22.71 19.91
CA GLY A 394 13.85 23.89 20.61
C GLY A 394 12.32 24.02 20.67
N GLY A 395 11.57 23.00 20.23
CA GLY A 395 10.10 23.02 20.26
C GLY A 395 9.43 23.75 19.08
N GLY A 396 10.21 24.12 18.06
CA GLY A 396 9.72 24.76 16.83
C GLY A 396 8.74 23.90 16.04
N GLY A 397 7.80 24.56 15.36
CA GLY A 397 6.84 23.94 14.46
C GLY A 397 7.31 23.90 13.01
N SER A 398 6.45 23.41 12.11
CA SER A 398 6.75 23.30 10.68
C SER A 398 7.14 24.62 10.03
N ARG A 399 6.45 25.71 10.36
CA ARG A 399 6.76 27.06 9.84
C ARG A 399 8.17 27.52 10.20
N ASP A 400 8.71 27.06 11.32
CA ASP A 400 10.00 27.50 11.85
C ASP A 400 11.15 26.76 11.16
N PHE A 401 10.96 25.49 10.77
CA PHE A 401 12.01 24.72 10.07
C PHE A 401 11.87 24.71 8.55
N HIS A 402 10.73 25.12 7.98
CA HIS A 402 10.56 25.24 6.53
C HIS A 402 11.65 26.07 5.82
N PRO A 403 12.14 27.21 6.36
CA PRO A 403 13.22 27.98 5.75
C PRO A 403 14.55 27.22 5.63
N HIS A 404 14.72 26.12 6.38
CA HIS A 404 15.93 25.30 6.40
C HIS A 404 15.85 24.09 5.45
N GLY A 405 14.82 24.03 4.61
CA GLY A 405 14.70 23.03 3.57
C GLY A 405 13.87 23.52 2.40
N ARG A 406 13.37 22.58 1.60
CA ARG A 406 12.51 22.86 0.44
C ARG A 406 11.30 21.95 0.42
N MET A 407 10.18 22.49 -0.05
CA MET A 407 8.98 21.70 -0.35
C MET A 407 9.15 21.01 -1.70
N VAL A 408 8.75 19.75 -1.76
CA VAL A 408 8.86 18.92 -2.96
C VAL A 408 7.55 18.20 -3.19
N THR A 409 7.04 18.27 -4.42
CA THR A 409 5.84 17.55 -4.83
C THR A 409 6.18 16.52 -5.90
N LEU A 410 5.81 15.26 -5.66
CA LEU A 410 5.80 14.20 -6.66
C LEU A 410 4.38 13.96 -7.15
N HIS A 411 4.22 13.68 -8.44
CA HIS A 411 2.94 13.31 -9.06
C HIS A 411 3.02 11.89 -9.60
N ARG A 412 1.91 11.15 -9.51
CA ARG A 412 1.76 9.87 -10.21
C ARG A 412 1.94 10.16 -11.72
N PRO A 413 2.84 9.46 -12.41
CA PRO A 413 2.95 9.58 -13.86
C PRO A 413 1.60 9.28 -14.52
N PRO A 414 1.24 9.93 -15.64
CA PRO A 414 0.08 9.50 -16.42
C PRO A 414 0.26 8.03 -16.84
N HIS A 415 -0.80 7.24 -16.77
CA HIS A 415 -0.79 5.88 -17.31
C HIS A 415 -0.50 5.96 -18.81
N SER A 416 0.61 5.35 -19.24
CA SER A 416 1.01 5.22 -20.64
C SER A 416 0.23 4.15 -21.37
#